data_AF-A0A4V1MKK8-F1
#
_entry.id   AF-A0A4V1MKK8-F1
#
_cell.length_a   1.000
_cell.length_b   1.000
_cell.length_c   1.000
_cell.angle_alpha   90.00
_cell.angle_beta   90.00
_cell.angle_gamma   90.00
#
_symmetry.space_group_name_H-M   'P 1'
#
loop_
_entity.id
_entity.type
_entity.pdbx_description
1 polymer ?
#
loop_
_entity_poly.entity_id
_entity_poly.type
_entity_poly.pdbx_seq_one_letter_code
_entity_poly.pdbx_strand_id
1 'polypeptide(L)' 'MRGKNALPFLVEKYNYPSFRELLAQVNEQYERMPDAFKGHITTDESGEIVILRAPGESSKMIRDFLMG' A
#
# COMPACT_ATOMS: atom_id res chain seq x y z
N MET A 1 1.71 0.01 1.45
CA MET A 1 2.58 -0.94 0.72
C MET A 1 2.37 -2.36 1.27
N ARG A 2 1.19 -2.96 1.05
CA ARG A 2 0.87 -4.30 1.59
C ARG A 2 1.32 -5.46 0.70
N GLY A 3 1.89 -5.18 -0.47
CA GLY A 3 2.41 -6.22 -1.36
C GLY A 3 3.44 -7.07 -0.62
N LYS A 4 3.26 -8.40 -0.66
CA LYS A 4 4.08 -9.37 0.07
C LYS A 4 5.58 -9.18 -0.20
N ASN A 5 5.91 -8.77 -1.43
CA ASN A 5 7.29 -8.61 -1.89
C ASN A 5 7.83 -7.17 -1.75
N ALA A 6 7.19 -6.36 -0.92
CA ALA A 6 7.66 -5.02 -0.55
C ALA A 6 8.24 -5.04 0.88
N LEU A 7 7.73 -4.18 1.77
CA LEU A 7 8.18 -4.09 3.16
C LEU A 7 8.01 -5.40 3.97
N PRO A 8 6.95 -6.21 3.80
CA PRO A 8 6.85 -7.53 4.46
C PRO A 8 8.03 -8.45 4.14
N PHE A 9 8.48 -8.50 2.88
CA PHE A 9 9.66 -9.28 2.48
C PHE A 9 10.94 -8.78 3.17
N LEU A 10 11.12 -7.47 3.32
CA LEU A 10 12.28 -6.93 4.03
C LEU A 10 12.27 -7.32 5.52
N VAL A 11 11.10 -7.35 6.16
CA VAL A 11 10.94 -7.85 7.52
C VAL A 11 11.28 -9.33 7.62
N GLU A 12 10.75 -10.15 6.71
CA GLU A 12 10.98 -11.59 6.69
C GLU A 12 12.46 -11.93 6.46
N LYS A 13 13.11 -11.25 5.52
CA LYS A 13 14.49 -11.55 5.11
C LYS A 13 15.55 -11.02 6.08
N TYR A 14 15.38 -9.81 6.60
CA TYR A 14 16.44 -9.12 7.36
C TYR A 14 16.10 -8.95 8.84
N ASN A 15 14.82 -8.97 9.20
CA ASN A 15 14.33 -8.94 10.58
C ASN A 15 14.93 -7.83 11.46
N TYR A 16 15.26 -6.67 10.87
CA TYR A 16 15.70 -5.51 11.64
C TYR A 16 14.52 -4.91 12.44
N PRO A 17 14.74 -4.46 13.68
CA PRO A 17 13.70 -3.81 14.49
C PRO A 17 13.03 -2.65 13.76
N SER A 18 13.82 -1.80 13.10
CA SER A 18 13.31 -0.67 12.32
C SER A 18 12.36 -1.07 11.20
N PHE A 19 12.57 -2.21 10.54
CA PHE A 19 11.67 -2.71 9.51
C PHE A 19 10.34 -3.21 10.09
N ARG A 20 10.38 -3.88 11.25
CA ARG A 20 9.15 -4.32 11.94
C ARG A 20 8.31 -3.12 12.40
N GLU A 21 8.96 -2.13 12.99
CA GLU A 21 8.31 -0.90 13.44
C GLU A 21 7.69 -0.13 12.26
N LEU A 22 8.45 0.04 11.17
CA LEU A 22 7.95 0.68 9.96
C LEU A 22 6.76 -0.10 9.37
N LEU A 23 6.82 -1.44 9.33
CA LEU A 23 5.72 -2.25 8.80
C LEU A 23 4.45 -2.10 9.65
N ALA A 24 4.59 -2.09 10.97
CA ALA A 24 3.47 -1.85 11.88
C ALA A 24 2.83 -0.48 11.63
N GLN A 25 3.65 0.57 11.55
CA GLN A 25 3.18 1.93 11.28
C GLN A 25 2.46 2.05 9.94
N VAL A 26 3.05 1.51 8.85
CA VAL A 26 2.45 1.57 7.52
C VAL A 26 1.12 0.82 7.47
N ASN A 27 1.01 -0.32 8.16
CA ASN A 27 -0.25 -1.06 8.24
C ASN A 27 -1.32 -0.27 8.99
N GLU A 28 -1.00 0.31 10.15
CA GLU A 28 -1.93 1.14 10.91
C GLU A 28 -2.41 2.35 10.10
N GLN A 29 -1.49 3.05 9.43
CA GLN A 29 -1.82 4.17 8.56
C GLN A 29 -2.71 3.73 7.41
N TYR A 30 -2.40 2.60 6.77
CA TYR A 30 -3.19 2.08 5.66
C TYR A 30 -4.61 1.70 6.09
N GLU A 31 -4.80 1.08 7.25
CA GLU A 31 -6.16 0.76 7.74
C GLU A 31 -6.98 2.01 8.05
N ARG A 32 -6.32 3.06 8.57
CA ARG A 32 -6.95 4.36 8.88
C ARG A 32 -7.22 5.23 7.66
N MET A 33 -6.53 5.00 6.54
CA MET A 33 -6.79 5.76 5.32
C MET A 33 -8.25 5.58 4.88
N PRO A 34 -8.87 6.59 4.25
CA PRO A 34 -10.15 6.39 3.59
C PRO A 34 -10.03 5.38 2.44
N ASP A 35 -11.09 4.61 2.20
CA ASP A 35 -11.08 3.56 1.17
C ASP A 35 -10.82 4.09 -0.25
N ALA A 36 -11.14 5.37 -0.48
CA ALA A 36 -10.84 6.08 -1.71
C ALA A 36 -9.34 6.16 -2.06
N PHE A 37 -8.45 5.97 -1.08
CA PHE A 37 -7.00 5.98 -1.26
C PHE A 37 -6.36 4.59 -1.14
N LYS A 38 -7.17 3.53 -0.95
CA LYS A 38 -6.70 2.15 -0.80
C LYS A 38 -6.78 1.38 -2.12
N GLY A 39 -5.88 0.43 -2.30
CA GLY A 39 -6.00 -0.59 -3.35
C GLY A 39 -5.76 -0.10 -4.77
N HIS A 40 -4.96 0.95 -4.96
CA HIS A 40 -4.60 1.43 -6.31
C HIS A 40 -3.42 0.70 -6.92
N ILE A 41 -2.46 0.29 -6.08
CA ILE A 41 -1.24 -0.41 -6.47
C ILE A 41 -0.89 -1.51 -5.48
N THR A 42 -0.16 -2.52 -5.96
CA THR A 42 0.50 -3.55 -5.14
C THR A 42 1.88 -3.86 -5.73
N THR A 43 2.57 -4.88 -5.21
CA THR A 43 3.75 -5.46 -5.84
C THR A 43 3.50 -6.89 -6.31
N ASP A 44 4.16 -7.31 -7.39
CA ASP A 44 4.19 -8.69 -7.87
C ASP A 44 5.30 -9.53 -7.18
N GLU A 45 5.54 -10.74 -7.67
CA GLU A 45 6.56 -11.68 -7.16
C GLU A 45 8.00 -11.16 -7.24
N SER A 46 8.29 -10.31 -8.22
CA SER A 46 9.61 -9.70 -8.41
C SER A 46 9.79 -8.43 -7.56
N GLY A 47 8.72 -7.97 -6.90
CA GLY A 47 8.69 -6.71 -6.17
C GLY A 47 8.32 -5.50 -7.05
N GLU A 48 7.95 -5.73 -8.30
CA GLU A 48 7.58 -4.67 -9.24
C GLU A 48 6.18 -4.14 -8.97
N ILE A 49 5.95 -2.86 -9.26
CA ILE A 49 4.66 -2.21 -9.02
C ILE A 49 3.62 -2.71 -10.01
N VAL A 50 2.49 -3.21 -9.49
CA VAL A 50 1.30 -3.58 -10.25
C VAL A 50 0.20 -2.59 -9.98
N ILE A 51 -0.41 -2.08 -11.05
CA ILE A 51 -1.58 -1.21 -11.00
C ILE A 51 -2.83 -2.08 -10.82
N LEU A 52 -3.56 -1.90 -9.71
CA LEU A 52 -4.76 -2.67 -9.39
C LEU A 52 -6.05 -2.03 -9.91
N ARG A 53 -6.04 -0.72 -10.11
CA ARG A 53 -7.17 0.05 -10.67
C ARG A 53 -6.70 0.94 -11.78
N ALA A 54 -7.51 1.11 -12.81
CA ALA A 54 -7.18 2.02 -13.90
C ALA A 54 -6.96 3.45 -13.36
N PRO A 55 -6.04 4.24 -13.95
CA PRO A 55 -5.78 5.61 -13.48
C PRO A 55 -7.04 6.48 -13.42
N GLY A 56 -7.92 6.38 -14.42
CA GLY A 56 -9.17 7.14 -14.46
C GLY A 56 -10.15 6.79 -13.32
N GLU A 57 -10.24 5.51 -12.97
CA GLU A 57 -11.05 5.04 -11.84
C GLU A 57 -10.49 5.54 -10.51
N SER A 58 -9.17 5.40 -10.33
CA SER A 58 -8.46 5.88 -9.14
C SER A 58 -8.63 7.39 -8.94
N SER A 59 -8.44 8.18 -10.01
CA SER A 59 -8.62 9.63 -9.97
C SER A 59 -10.06 10.03 -9.67
N LYS A 60 -11.05 9.28 -10.18
CA LYS A 60 -12.46 9.54 -9.89
C LYS A 60 -12.76 9.32 -8.41
N MET A 61 -12.36 8.17 -7.85
CA MET A 61 -12.60 7.85 -6.43
C MET A 61 -11.98 8.89 -5.48
N ILE A 62 -10.74 9.29 -5.74
CA ILE A 62 -10.06 10.31 -4.93
C ILE A 62 -10.78 11.66 -5.05
N ARG A 63 -11.18 12.04 -6.26
CA ARG A 63 -11.90 13.30 -6.48
C ARG A 63 -13.25 13.32 -5.77
N ASP A 64 -14.02 12.23 -5.88
CA ASP A 64 -15.33 12.09 -5.25
C ASP A 64 -15.19 12.16 -3.71
N PHE A 65 -14.12 11.59 -3.13
CA PHE A 65 -13.83 11.71 -1.71
C PHE A 65 -13.50 13.16 -1.26
N LEU A 66 -12.76 13.91 -2.07
CA LEU A 66 -12.35 15.28 -1.72
C LEU A 66 -13.44 16.33 -1.94
N MET A 67 -14.47 16.01 -2.74
CA MET A 67 -15.59 16.90 -3.05
C MET A 67 -16.86 16.60 -2.24
N GLY A 68 -16.87 15.50 -1.47
CA GLY A 68 -17.93 15.15 -0.52
C GLY A 68 -17.67 15.71 0.87
#